data_AF-A0A963Y3L5-F1
#
_entry.id   AF-A0A963Y3L5-F1
#
_cell.length_a   1.000
_cell.length_b   1.000
_cell.length_c   1.000
_cell.angle_alpha   90.00
_cell.angle_beta   90.00
_cell.angle_gamma   90.00
#
_symmetry.space_group_name_H-M   'P 1'
#
loop_
_entity.id
_entity.type
_entity.pdbx_description
1 polymer ?
#
loop_
_entity_poly.entity_id
_entity_poly.type
_entity_poly.pdbx_seq_one_letter_code
_entity_poly.pdbx_strand_id
1 'polypeptide(L)'
;MATLLTNQIATITELREPQKVLDRANGKPVAILKNSQLVGYLVPAEATARPDQHRPATMEEVRAILDRTRARSQPVLDYLRDK
;
A
#
# COMPACT_ATOMS: atom_id res chain seq x y z
N MET A 1 -18.78 -1.64 -9.75
CA MET A 1 -17.54 -0.99 -10.26
C MET A 1 -16.54 -0.96 -9.13
N ALA A 2 -15.33 -1.48 -9.33
CA ALA A 2 -14.29 -1.43 -8.31
C ALA A 2 -13.76 0.01 -8.19
N THR A 3 -13.67 0.55 -6.99
CA THR A 3 -13.08 1.86 -6.74
C THR A 3 -11.56 1.76 -6.99
N LEU A 4 -11.05 2.54 -7.94
CA LEU A 4 -9.62 2.59 -8.24
C LEU A 4 -8.91 3.51 -7.24
N LEU A 5 -7.72 3.11 -6.80
CA LEU A 5 -6.86 3.92 -5.91
C LEU A 5 -6.16 5.10 -6.62
N THR A 6 -6.34 5.21 -7.94
CA THR A 6 -5.73 6.26 -8.77
C THR A 6 -6.61 6.55 -9.98
N ASN A 7 -6.45 7.73 -10.57
CA ASN A 7 -7.10 8.15 -11.81
C ASN A 7 -6.26 7.86 -13.07
N GLN A 8 -5.00 7.45 -12.92
CA GLN A 8 -4.14 7.03 -14.04
C GLN A 8 -4.43 5.57 -14.38
N ILE A 9 -4.66 5.26 -15.66
CA ILE A 9 -4.97 3.90 -16.12
C ILE A 9 -4.03 3.52 -17.25
N ALA A 10 -3.53 2.29 -17.22
CA ALA A 10 -2.85 1.64 -18.33
C ALA A 10 -3.41 0.22 -18.53
N THR A 11 -3.36 -0.26 -19.76
CA THR A 11 -3.67 -1.64 -20.10
C THR A 11 -2.46 -2.55 -19.82
N ILE A 12 -2.70 -3.83 -19.60
CA ILE A 12 -1.61 -4.80 -19.40
C ILE A 12 -0.67 -4.90 -20.62
N THR A 13 -1.15 -4.55 -21.81
CA THR A 13 -0.34 -4.51 -23.03
C THR A 13 0.62 -3.32 -23.07
N GLU A 14 0.28 -2.19 -22.45
CA GLU A 14 1.19 -1.04 -22.32
C GLU A 14 2.38 -1.34 -21.41
N LEU A 15 2.26 -2.31 -20.50
CA LEU A 15 3.38 -2.76 -19.65
C LEU A 15 4.51 -3.46 -20.41
N ARG A 16 4.36 -3.69 -21.73
CA ARG A 16 5.50 -4.06 -22.59
C ARG A 16 6.53 -2.93 -22.68
N GLU A 17 6.10 -1.69 -22.47
CA GLU A 17 6.96 -0.49 -22.41
C GLU A 17 6.75 0.25 -21.08
N PRO A 18 7.18 -0.33 -19.94
CA PRO A 18 6.85 0.18 -18.62
C PRO A 18 7.41 1.58 -18.36
N GLN A 19 8.52 1.94 -19.00
CA GLN A 19 9.15 3.26 -18.87
C GLN A 19 8.25 4.38 -19.42
N LYS A 20 7.56 4.17 -20.55
CA LYS A 20 6.55 5.11 -21.07
C LYS A 20 5.36 5.28 -20.13
N VAL A 21 4.95 4.19 -19.48
CA VAL A 21 3.86 4.22 -18.49
C VAL A 21 4.26 5.06 -17.28
N LEU A 22 5.50 4.91 -16.79
CA LEU A 22 6.05 5.69 -15.67
C LEU A 22 6.23 7.17 -16.02
N ASP A 23 6.76 7.50 -17.19
CA ASP A 23 6.94 8.88 -17.62
C ASP A 23 5.60 9.62 -17.70
N ARG A 24 4.56 8.95 -18.22
CA ARG A 24 3.18 9.47 -18.24
C ARG A 24 2.56 9.54 -16.84
N ALA A 25 2.97 8.66 -15.94
CA ALA A 25 2.45 8.61 -14.57
C ALA A 25 2.79 9.88 -13.77
N ASN A 26 3.90 10.54 -14.09
CA ASN A 26 4.37 11.79 -13.47
C ASN A 26 4.35 11.72 -11.94
N GLY A 27 4.96 10.68 -11.37
CA GLY A 27 5.02 10.45 -9.93
C GLY A 27 3.70 10.00 -9.28
N LYS A 28 2.65 9.69 -10.04
CA LYS A 28 1.38 9.16 -9.50
C LYS A 28 1.27 7.64 -9.72
N PRO A 29 0.58 6.89 -8.84
CA PRO A 29 0.27 5.48 -9.09
C PRO A 29 -0.56 5.30 -10.36
N VAL A 30 -0.41 4.16 -11.06
CA VAL A 30 -1.16 3.80 -12.27
C VAL A 30 -1.90 2.48 -12.06
N ALA A 31 -3.20 2.45 -12.33
CA ALA A 31 -4.01 1.24 -12.32
C ALA A 31 -3.79 0.45 -13.61
N ILE A 32 -3.53 -0.85 -13.49
CA ILE A 32 -3.31 -1.75 -14.62
C ILE A 32 -4.58 -2.57 -14.86
N LEU A 33 -5.12 -2.49 -16.08
CA LEU A 33 -6.32 -3.22 -16.49
C LEU A 33 -6.02 -4.34 -17.50
N LYS A 34 -6.71 -5.47 -17.38
CA LYS A 34 -6.79 -6.53 -18.38
C LYS A 34 -8.26 -6.83 -18.63
N ASN A 35 -8.73 -6.72 -19.89
CA ASN A 35 -10.14 -6.91 -20.24
C ASN A 35 -11.09 -6.10 -19.33
N SER A 36 -10.76 -4.82 -19.11
CA SER A 36 -11.50 -3.90 -18.22
C SER A 36 -11.54 -4.29 -16.73
N GLN A 37 -10.79 -5.32 -16.32
CA GLN A 37 -10.65 -5.71 -14.93
C GLN A 37 -9.33 -5.21 -14.36
N LEU A 38 -9.37 -4.67 -13.14
CA LEU A 38 -8.17 -4.27 -12.40
C LEU A 38 -7.35 -5.51 -12.07
N VAL A 39 -6.08 -5.53 -12.50
CA VAL A 39 -5.13 -6.63 -12.25
C VAL A 39 -3.93 -6.22 -11.41
N GLY A 40 -3.71 -4.92 -11.20
CA GLY A 40 -2.63 -4.44 -10.35
C GLY A 40 -2.43 -2.93 -10.39
N TYR A 41 -1.40 -2.48 -9.69
CA TYR A 41 -0.96 -1.09 -9.69
C TYR A 41 0.54 -1.03 -9.99
N LEU A 42 0.94 -0.04 -10.78
CA LEU A 42 2.34 0.36 -10.95
C LEU A 42 2.55 1.66 -10.17
N VAL A 43 3.48 1.66 -9.23
CA VAL A 43 3.74 2.82 -8.36
C VAL A 43 5.16 3.30 -8.61
N PRO A 44 5.36 4.57 -9.02
CA PRO A 44 6.69 5.15 -9.15
C PRO A 44 7.44 5.11 -7.80
N ALA A 45 8.75 4.88 -7.82
CA ALA A 45 9.55 4.73 -6.60
C ALA A 45 9.50 5.99 -5.73
N GLU A 46 9.47 7.17 -6.34
CA GLU A 46 9.32 8.46 -5.67
C GLU A 46 7.98 8.64 -4.94
N ALA A 47 6.95 7.88 -5.35
CA ALA A 47 5.64 7.85 -4.69
C ALA A 47 5.57 6.80 -3.58
N THR A 48 6.56 5.91 -3.49
CA THR A 48 6.70 4.97 -2.38
C THR A 48 7.45 5.64 -1.22
N ALA A 49 7.23 5.17 0.00
CA ALA A 49 7.97 5.66 1.16
C ALA A 49 9.47 5.54 0.88
N ARG A 50 10.22 6.62 1.12
CA ARG A 50 11.65 6.60 0.82
C ARG A 50 12.33 5.51 1.67
N PRO A 51 13.39 4.84 1.17
CA PRO A 51 14.10 3.81 1.93
C PRO A 51 14.60 4.27 3.30
N ASP A 52 14.91 5.57 3.43
CA ASP A 52 15.34 6.26 4.65
C ASP A 52 14.19 6.73 5.56
N GLN A 53 12.95 6.63 5.10
CA GLN A 53 11.77 7.09 5.84
C GLN A 53 11.28 6.07 6.88
N HIS A 54 11.72 4.82 6.77
CA HIS A 54 11.40 3.76 7.71
C HIS A 54 12.66 3.30 8.43
N ARG A 55 12.69 3.47 9.75
CA ARG A 55 13.68 2.83 10.62
C ARG A 55 13.03 1.71 11.43
N PRO A 56 13.78 0.67 11.82
CA PRO A 56 13.29 -0.27 12.81
C PRO A 56 12.91 0.47 14.10
N ALA A 57 11.76 0.11 14.67
CA ALA A 57 11.35 0.58 15.99
C ALA A 57 12.22 -0.07 17.07
N THR A 58 12.54 0.68 18.12
CA THR A 58 13.23 0.11 19.29
C THR A 58 12.26 -0.71 20.12
N MET A 59 12.78 -1.61 20.97
CA MET A 59 11.95 -2.39 21.89
C MET A 59 11.12 -1.49 22.83
N GLU A 60 11.69 -0.37 23.27
CA GLU A 60 10.99 0.62 24.11
C GLU A 60 9.82 1.27 23.38
N GLU A 61 10.01 1.66 22.11
CA GLU A 61 8.95 2.24 21.28
C GLU A 61 7.82 1.25 21.02
N VAL A 62 8.17 -0.01 20.75
CA VAL A 62 7.20 -1.09 20.60
C VAL A 62 6.41 -1.26 21.90
N ARG A 63 7.09 -1.32 23.05
CA ARG A 63 6.44 -1.46 24.36
C ARG A 63 5.50 -0.30 24.66
N ALA A 64 5.93 0.93 24.42
CA ALA A 64 5.12 2.13 24.62
C ALA A 64 3.84 2.12 23.77
N ILE A 65 3.91 1.64 22.52
CA ILE A 65 2.74 1.50 21.65
C ILE A 65 1.81 0.39 22.16
N LEU A 66 2.36 -0.75 22.59
CA LEU A 66 1.57 -1.85 23.13
C LEU A 66 0.81 -1.40 24.39
N ASP A 67 1.48 -0.71 25.31
CA ASP A 67 0.85 -0.18 26.52
C ASP A 67 -0.23 0.87 26.19
N ARG A 68 0.08 1.81 25.27
CA ARG A 68 -0.88 2.83 24.82
C ARG A 68 -2.13 2.25 24.16
N THR A 69 -1.98 1.15 23.42
CA THR A 69 -3.08 0.54 22.66
C THR A 69 -3.80 -0.56 23.42
N ARG A 70 -3.26 -1.01 24.56
CA ARG A 70 -3.77 -2.13 25.35
C ARG A 70 -5.27 -2.03 25.65
N ALA A 71 -5.72 -0.92 26.23
CA ALA A 71 -7.13 -0.75 26.60
C ALA A 71 -8.09 -0.86 25.41
N ARG A 72 -7.67 -0.37 24.23
CA ARG A 72 -8.45 -0.44 23.00
C ARG A 72 -8.45 -1.84 22.39
N SER A 73 -7.33 -2.55 22.47
CA SER A 73 -7.17 -3.88 21.89
C SER A 73 -7.68 -5.00 22.80
N GLN A 74 -7.76 -4.79 24.11
CA GLN A 74 -8.10 -5.81 25.12
C GLN A 74 -9.40 -6.57 24.81
N PRO A 75 -10.52 -5.93 24.41
CA PRO A 75 -11.77 -6.65 24.13
C PRO A 75 -11.63 -7.67 22.99
N VAL A 76 -10.84 -7.34 21.96
CA VAL A 76 -10.56 -8.25 20.85
C VAL A 76 -9.68 -9.40 21.32
N LEU A 77 -8.68 -9.12 22.16
CA LEU A 77 -7.79 -10.15 22.71
C LEU A 77 -8.52 -11.12 23.63
N ASP A 78 -9.48 -10.63 24.42
CA ASP A 78 -10.30 -11.47 25.29
C ASP A 78 -11.22 -12.37 24.46
N TYR A 79 -11.86 -11.83 23.43
CA TYR A 79 -12.66 -12.64 22.49
C TYR A 79 -11.83 -13.72 21.79
N LEU A 80 -10.60 -13.41 21.39
CA LEU A 80 -9.71 -14.36 20.74
C LEU A 80 -9.19 -15.44 21.68
N ARG A 81 -9.21 -15.22 23.00
CA ARG A 81 -8.79 -16.22 23.99
C ARG A 81 -9.82 -17.34 24.15
N ASP A 82 -11.09 -17.04 23.89
CA ASP A 82 -12.21 -17.98 24.03
C ASP A 82 -12.49 -18.79 22.75
N LYS A 83 -11.67 -18.62 21.69
CA LYS A 83 -11.69 -19.41 20.46
C LYS A 83 -10.47 -20.31 20.34
#